data_AF-A0A662B2U7-F1
#
_entry.id   AF-A0A662B2U7-F1
#
_cell.length_a   1.000
_cell.length_b   1.000
_cell.length_c   1.000
_cell.angle_alpha   90.00
_cell.angle_beta   90.00
_cell.angle_gamma   90.00
#
_symmetry.space_group_name_H-M   'P 1'
#
loop_
_entity.id
_entity.type
_entity.pdbx_description
1 polymer ?
#
loop_
_entity_poly.entity_id
_entity_poly.type
_entity_poly.pdbx_seq_one_letter_code
_entity_poly.pdbx_strand_id
1 'polypeptide(L)'
;MDLSSNGLKKLTITIIRVAIGWHFLYEGITKLFIENWSSQSYLANATGPFSGFYHWLAGGESLVGVIDFLNVYGLILIGLALFIGIFIRIASGAGILLLVLYYFAYPPFGTSLFGTM
;
A
#
# COMPACT_ATOMS: atom_id res chain seq x y z
N MET A 1 5.63 -13.01 -38.61
CA MET A 1 5.95 -11.61 -38.23
C MET A 1 5.47 -11.32 -36.80
N ASP A 2 5.68 -12.26 -35.86
CA ASP A 2 5.09 -12.26 -34.50
C ASP A 2 6.09 -12.06 -33.34
N LEU A 3 7.35 -11.82 -33.69
CA LEU A 3 8.41 -11.62 -32.69
C LEU A 3 8.31 -10.23 -32.02
N SER A 4 7.80 -9.23 -32.75
CA SER A 4 7.66 -7.85 -32.27
C SER A 4 6.56 -7.69 -31.21
N SER A 5 5.38 -8.33 -31.40
CA SER A 5 4.24 -8.19 -30.49
C SER A 5 4.51 -8.77 -29.10
N ASN A 6 5.24 -9.90 -29.04
CA ASN A 6 5.61 -10.55 -27.79
C ASN A 6 6.71 -9.79 -27.03
N GLY A 7 7.69 -9.21 -27.75
CA GLY A 7 8.70 -8.34 -27.17
C GLY A 7 8.07 -7.08 -26.55
N LEU A 8 7.14 -6.45 -27.27
CA LEU A 8 6.44 -5.25 -26.80
C LEU A 8 5.60 -5.55 -25.55
N LYS A 9 4.82 -6.65 -25.53
CA LYS A 9 4.05 -7.06 -24.34
C LYS A 9 4.93 -7.24 -23.10
N LYS A 10 6.06 -7.94 -23.24
CA LYS A 10 7.00 -8.18 -22.13
C LYS A 10 7.62 -6.86 -21.64
N LEU A 11 7.96 -5.97 -22.55
CA LEU A 11 8.50 -4.65 -22.23
C LEU A 11 7.47 -3.82 -21.47
N THR A 12 6.23 -3.73 -21.96
CA THR A 12 5.14 -2.98 -21.30
C THR A 12 4.90 -3.47 -19.88
N ILE A 13 4.77 -4.79 -19.68
CA ILE A 13 4.57 -5.36 -18.33
C ILE A 13 5.76 -5.05 -17.42
N THR A 14 6.98 -5.12 -17.95
CA THR A 14 8.20 -4.81 -17.18
C THR A 14 8.24 -3.34 -16.76
N ILE A 15 7.91 -2.41 -17.67
CA ILE A 15 7.85 -0.98 -17.36
C ILE A 15 6.81 -0.69 -16.28
N ILE A 16 5.59 -1.25 -16.42
CA ILE A 16 4.52 -1.07 -15.43
C ILE A 16 4.95 -1.63 -14.07
N ARG A 17 5.53 -2.82 -14.03
CA ARG A 17 6.04 -3.43 -12.80
C ARG A 17 7.08 -2.55 -12.12
N VAL A 18 8.05 -2.04 -12.88
CA VAL A 18 9.11 -1.17 -12.37
C VAL A 18 8.52 0.16 -11.86
N ALA A 19 7.57 0.75 -12.58
CA ALA A 19 6.89 1.98 -12.16
C ALA A 19 6.10 1.77 -10.84
N ILE A 20 5.39 0.66 -10.69
CA ILE A 20 4.70 0.32 -9.45
C ILE A 20 5.72 0.11 -8.32
N GLY A 21 6.78 -0.66 -8.56
CA GLY A 21 7.84 -0.89 -7.56
C GLY A 21 8.52 0.41 -7.12
N TRP A 22 8.77 1.33 -8.06
CA TRP A 22 9.28 2.67 -7.79
C TRP A 22 8.35 3.48 -6.88
N HIS A 23 7.03 3.47 -7.12
CA HIS A 23 6.07 4.16 -6.26
C HIS A 23 6.09 3.63 -4.82
N PHE A 24 6.07 2.30 -4.66
CA PHE A 24 6.17 1.69 -3.33
C PHE A 24 7.48 2.06 -2.62
N LEU A 25 8.60 2.07 -3.35
CA LEU A 25 9.90 2.50 -2.82
C LEU A 25 9.88 3.96 -2.38
N TYR A 26 9.39 4.85 -3.23
CA TYR A 26 9.30 6.27 -2.92
C TYR A 26 8.46 6.50 -1.66
N GLU A 27 7.29 5.89 -1.57
CA GLU A 27 6.40 5.98 -0.42
C GLU A 27 7.01 5.41 0.87
N GLY A 28 7.77 4.33 0.78
CA GLY A 28 8.44 3.73 1.95
C GLY A 28 9.64 4.54 2.41
N ILE A 29 10.50 4.96 1.47
CA ILE A 29 11.70 5.74 1.74
C ILE A 29 11.35 7.12 2.31
N THR A 30 10.35 7.79 1.76
CA THR A 30 9.88 9.09 2.30
C THR A 30 9.42 8.97 3.74
N LYS A 31 8.66 7.93 4.09
CA LYS A 31 8.22 7.66 5.47
C LYS A 31 9.38 7.33 6.41
N LEU A 32 10.43 6.69 5.91
CA LEU A 32 11.64 6.42 6.68
C LEU A 32 12.42 7.70 7.01
N PHE A 33 12.39 8.71 6.13
CA PHE A 33 13.10 9.98 6.32
C PHE A 33 12.29 11.06 7.04
N ILE A 34 10.97 10.88 7.21
CA ILE A 34 10.15 11.79 8.02
C ILE A 34 10.38 11.45 9.50
N GLU A 35 10.97 12.39 10.23
CA GLU A 35 11.11 12.26 11.69
C GLU A 35 9.73 12.14 12.35
N ASN A 36 9.57 11.15 13.23
CA ASN A 36 8.32 10.86 13.93
C ASN A 36 7.12 10.56 12.99
N TRP A 37 7.35 9.98 11.81
CA TRP A 37 6.25 9.48 10.99
C TRP A 37 5.43 8.45 11.77
N SER A 38 4.10 8.59 11.75
CA SER A 38 3.19 7.62 12.35
C SER A 38 1.89 7.49 11.56
N SER A 39 1.35 6.27 11.54
CA SER A 39 0.04 5.93 11.00
C SER A 39 -1.11 6.23 11.96
N GLN A 40 -0.84 6.65 13.21
CA GLN A 40 -1.89 6.85 14.22
C GLN A 40 -3.02 7.76 13.72
N SER A 41 -2.68 8.90 13.12
CA SER A 41 -3.66 9.86 12.61
C SER A 41 -4.45 9.29 11.43
N TYR A 42 -3.81 8.51 10.55
CA TYR A 42 -4.45 7.82 9.44
C TYR A 42 -5.45 6.76 9.93
N LEU A 43 -5.06 5.97 10.92
CA LEU A 43 -5.90 4.92 11.49
C LEU A 43 -7.05 5.49 12.32
N ALA A 44 -6.80 6.55 13.10
CA ALA A 44 -7.80 7.19 13.97
C ALA A 44 -8.87 7.98 13.20
N ASN A 45 -8.59 8.39 11.96
CA ASN A 45 -9.53 9.11 11.11
C ASN A 45 -10.09 8.23 9.99
N ALA A 46 -9.95 6.91 10.08
CA ALA A 46 -10.46 5.99 9.08
C ALA A 46 -11.99 6.08 8.97
N THR A 47 -12.51 6.04 7.75
CA THR A 47 -13.94 6.20 7.47
C THR A 47 -14.52 4.94 6.81
N GLY A 48 -15.84 4.78 6.86
CA GLY A 48 -16.53 3.65 6.22
C GLY A 48 -16.86 2.47 7.17
N PRO A 49 -17.31 1.34 6.61
CA PRO A 49 -17.91 0.25 7.38
C PRO A 49 -16.91 -0.49 8.30
N PHE A 50 -15.61 -0.41 8.00
CA PHE A 50 -14.55 -1.02 8.79
C PHE A 50 -13.83 -0.05 9.73
N SER A 51 -14.30 1.20 9.84
CA SER A 51 -13.67 2.25 10.69
C SER A 51 -13.38 1.78 12.12
N GLY A 52 -14.29 1.03 12.75
CA GLY A 52 -14.08 0.47 14.10
C GLY A 52 -12.84 -0.43 14.22
N PHE A 53 -12.49 -1.21 13.19
CA PHE A 53 -11.28 -2.01 13.17
C PHE A 53 -10.02 -1.13 13.14
N TYR A 54 -10.00 -0.10 12.29
CA TYR A 54 -8.87 0.83 12.21
C TYR A 54 -8.73 1.70 13.46
N HIS A 55 -9.84 2.15 14.05
CA HIS A 55 -9.81 2.86 15.34
C HIS A 55 -9.27 1.99 16.47
N TRP A 56 -9.60 0.69 16.47
CA TRP A 56 -9.02 -0.26 17.43
C TRP A 56 -7.51 -0.40 17.23
N LEU A 57 -7.03 -0.48 15.98
CA LEU A 57 -5.60 -0.47 15.66
C LEU A 57 -4.91 0.82 16.13
N ALA A 58 -5.60 1.97 16.06
CA ALA A 58 -5.11 3.26 16.55
C ALA A 58 -5.14 3.40 18.09
N GLY A 59 -5.80 2.48 18.80
CA GLY A 59 -6.09 2.61 20.23
C GLY A 59 -4.91 2.34 21.17
N GLY A 60 -3.81 1.78 20.66
CA GLY A 60 -2.63 1.45 21.48
C GLY A 60 -1.32 1.86 20.82
N GLU A 61 -0.46 2.56 21.56
CA GLU A 61 0.84 3.04 21.10
C GLU A 61 1.74 1.89 20.59
N SER A 62 1.74 0.75 21.28
CA SER A 62 2.50 -0.43 20.84
C SER A 62 1.96 -1.04 19.54
N LEU A 63 0.64 -1.04 19.33
CA LEU A 63 0.04 -1.56 18.09
C LEU A 63 0.38 -0.64 16.91
N VAL A 64 0.24 0.67 17.11
CA VAL A 64 0.62 1.69 16.13
C VAL A 64 2.10 1.55 15.77
N GLY A 65 3.01 1.39 16.73
CA GLY A 65 4.43 1.21 16.44
C GLY A 65 4.73 -0.02 15.57
N VAL A 66 4.03 -1.14 15.79
CA VAL A 66 4.15 -2.33 14.93
C VAL A 66 3.61 -2.05 13.53
N ILE A 67 2.46 -1.36 13.42
CA ILE A 67 1.89 -0.99 12.12
C ILE A 67 2.83 -0.04 11.39
N ASP A 68 3.42 0.94 12.08
CA ASP A 68 4.33 1.91 11.49
C ASP A 68 5.55 1.21 10.90
N PHE A 69 6.15 0.31 11.68
CA PHE A 69 7.25 -0.54 11.23
C PHE A 69 6.84 -1.38 10.01
N LEU A 70 5.75 -2.14 10.11
CA LEU A 70 5.30 -3.00 9.01
C LEU A 70 4.97 -2.19 7.75
N ASN A 71 4.45 -0.98 7.91
CA ASN A 71 4.05 -0.12 6.81
C ASN A 71 5.27 0.41 6.07
N VAL A 72 6.24 0.99 6.79
CA VAL A 72 7.46 1.55 6.18
C VAL A 72 8.29 0.44 5.54
N TYR A 73 8.62 -0.61 6.29
CA TYR A 73 9.47 -1.69 5.78
C TYR A 73 8.74 -2.57 4.76
N GLY A 74 7.44 -2.77 4.90
CA GLY A 74 6.61 -3.47 3.92
C GLY A 74 6.62 -2.77 2.56
N LEU A 75 6.40 -1.45 2.54
CA LEU A 75 6.47 -0.65 1.31
C LEU A 75 7.84 -0.74 0.65
N ILE A 76 8.93 -0.63 1.42
CA ILE A 76 10.30 -0.73 0.90
C ILE A 76 10.58 -2.13 0.33
N LEU A 77 10.27 -3.19 1.07
CA LEU A 77 10.55 -4.57 0.64
C LEU A 77 9.73 -4.96 -0.60
N ILE A 78 8.44 -4.63 -0.62
CA ILE A 78 7.56 -4.88 -1.77
C ILE A 78 8.05 -4.07 -2.98
N GLY A 79 8.38 -2.79 -2.77
CA GLY A 79 8.89 -1.90 -3.81
C GLY A 79 10.20 -2.39 -4.41
N LEU A 80 11.19 -2.77 -3.59
CA LEU A 80 12.46 -3.34 -4.04
C LEU A 80 12.24 -4.64 -4.84
N ALA A 81 11.41 -5.55 -4.32
CA ALA A 81 11.13 -6.83 -4.97
C ALA A 81 10.49 -6.63 -6.36
N LEU A 82 9.50 -5.72 -6.49
CA LEU A 82 8.87 -5.39 -7.76
C LEU A 82 9.80 -4.63 -8.71
N PHE A 83 10.60 -3.70 -8.20
CA PHE A 83 11.53 -2.91 -9.00
C PHE A 83 12.60 -3.79 -9.63
N ILE A 84 13.31 -4.59 -8.81
CA ILE A 84 14.37 -5.50 -9.25
C ILE A 84 13.76 -6.68 -10.05
N GLY A 85 12.55 -7.10 -9.72
CA GLY A 85 11.86 -8.22 -10.36
C GLY A 85 12.13 -9.58 -9.70
N ILE A 86 12.38 -9.59 -8.39
CA ILE A 86 12.60 -10.80 -7.59
C ILE A 86 11.30 -11.15 -6.85
N PHE A 87 10.94 -12.43 -6.77
CA PHE A 87 9.72 -12.91 -6.10
C PHE A 87 8.43 -12.16 -6.48
N ILE A 88 8.31 -11.74 -7.75
CA ILE A 88 7.25 -10.84 -8.24
C ILE A 88 5.84 -11.31 -7.83
N ARG A 89 5.54 -12.61 -7.90
CA ARG A 89 4.22 -13.13 -7.52
C ARG A 89 3.87 -12.85 -6.06
N ILE A 90 4.82 -13.05 -5.16
CA ILE A 90 4.65 -12.82 -3.72
C ILE A 90 4.59 -11.31 -3.45
N ALA A 91 5.51 -10.54 -4.05
CA ALA A 91 5.56 -9.10 -3.90
C ALA A 91 4.27 -8.41 -4.41
N SER A 92 3.75 -8.84 -5.56
CA SER A 92 2.47 -8.35 -6.08
C SER A 92 1.31 -8.72 -5.17
N GLY A 93 1.27 -9.95 -4.64
CA GLY A 93 0.24 -10.36 -3.68
C GLY A 93 0.26 -9.51 -2.41
N ALA A 94 1.44 -9.28 -1.82
CA ALA A 94 1.62 -8.44 -0.65
C ALA A 94 1.27 -6.97 -0.93
N GLY A 95 1.67 -6.44 -2.10
CA GLY A 95 1.34 -5.08 -2.52
C GLY A 95 -0.17 -4.88 -2.72
N ILE A 96 -0.86 -5.85 -3.32
CA ILE A 96 -2.33 -5.83 -3.45
C ILE A 96 -2.98 -5.82 -2.07
N LEU A 97 -2.55 -6.71 -1.16
CA LEU A 97 -3.10 -6.76 0.20
C LEU A 97 -2.95 -5.41 0.92
N LEU A 98 -1.76 -4.81 0.85
CA LEU A 98 -1.47 -3.52 1.48
C LEU A 98 -2.35 -2.40 0.90
N LEU A 99 -2.51 -2.34 -0.42
CA LEU A 99 -3.38 -1.36 -1.07
C LEU A 99 -4.86 -1.57 -0.71
N VAL A 100 -5.31 -2.82 -0.59
CA VAL A 100 -6.67 -3.14 -0.15
C VAL A 100 -6.90 -2.67 1.28
N LEU A 101 -5.93 -2.86 2.18
CA LEU A 101 -6.01 -2.35 3.55
C LEU A 101 -6.08 -0.82 3.59
N TYR A 102 -5.35 -0.12 2.73
CA TYR A 102 -5.47 1.34 2.64
C TYR A 102 -6.81 1.79 2.05
N TYR A 103 -7.28 1.08 1.03
CA TYR A 103 -8.55 1.40 0.38
C TYR A 103 -9.74 1.28 1.34
N PHE A 104 -9.75 0.23 2.18
CA PHE A 104 -10.81 0.04 3.17
C PHE A 104 -10.75 1.00 4.36
N ALA A 105 -9.62 1.67 4.60
CA ALA A 105 -9.54 2.75 5.58
C ALA A 105 -10.27 4.02 5.10
N TYR A 106 -10.33 4.25 3.78
CA TYR A 106 -11.01 5.40 3.17
C TYR A 106 -11.76 4.99 1.89
N PRO A 107 -12.83 4.18 2.00
CA PRO A 107 -13.59 3.77 0.84
C PRO A 107 -14.38 4.96 0.30
N PRO A 108 -14.34 5.25 -1.01
CA PRO A 108 -15.03 6.39 -1.63
C PRO A 108 -16.57 6.28 -1.64
N PHE A 109 -17.13 5.31 -0.94
CA PHE A 109 -18.57 5.02 -0.88
C PHE A 109 -19.23 5.43 0.46
N GLY A 110 -18.49 6.06 1.37
CA GLY A 110 -18.78 6.00 2.82
C GLY A 110 -19.49 7.18 3.48
N THR A 111 -19.71 8.33 2.84
CA THR A 111 -20.41 9.47 3.48
C THR A 111 -21.81 9.75 2.93
N SER A 112 -22.18 9.24 1.75
CA SER A 112 -23.41 9.64 1.05
C SER A 112 -24.54 8.61 0.98
N LEU A 113 -24.38 7.39 1.51
CA LEU A 113 -25.41 6.33 1.42
C LEU A 113 -26.11 5.99 2.74
N PHE A 114 -25.46 6.20 3.89
CA PHE A 114 -26.01 5.82 5.20
C PHE A 114 -26.00 6.96 6.25
N GLY A 115 -25.57 8.17 5.86
CA GLY A 115 -25.38 9.32 6.76
C GLY A 115 -26.54 10.33 6.80
N THR A 116 -27.68 10.04 6.17
CA THR A 116 -28.89 10.88 6.23
C THR A 116 -30.13 10.02 6.48
N MET A 117 -30.28 9.52 7.70
CA MET A 117 -31.58 9.21 8.32
C MET A 117 -31.49 9.49 9.82
#